data_AF-A0A8R1I2B4-F1
#
_entry.id   AF-A0A8R1I2B4-F1
#
_cell.length_a   1.000
_cell.length_b   1.000
_cell.length_c   1.000
_cell.angle_alpha   90.00
_cell.angle_beta   90.00
_cell.angle_gamma   90.00
#
_symmetry.space_group_name_H-M   'P 1'
#
loop_
_entity.id
_entity.type
_entity.pdbx_description
1 polymer ?
#
loop_
_entity_poly.entity_id
_entity_poly.type
_entity_poly.pdbx_seq_one_letter_code
_entity_poly.pdbx_strand_id
1 'polypeptide(L)'
;MYIDSDKSIALNSAITDGYAAYFFWVNGDRKSTCMPTKKKSASCNGTNEFSFSDPTLSSNPQGYVWLHLQPDGLEYPTTPPANCLSLKCNSTIASCGIDDFSCVTSSQTGSSGFCFKGYACGLPLQLF
;
A
#
# COMPACT_ATOMS: atom_id res chain seq x y z
N MET A 1 -2.97 -19.81 10.28
CA MET A 1 -1.65 -19.29 9.90
C MET A 1 -0.77 -19.31 11.14
N TYR A 2 0.10 -20.31 11.28
CA TYR A 2 1.09 -20.32 12.37
C TYR A 2 2.32 -19.59 11.85
N ILE A 3 2.54 -18.38 12.35
CA ILE A 3 3.79 -17.66 12.11
C ILE A 3 4.72 -18.06 13.26
N ASP A 4 5.75 -18.82 12.92
CA ASP A 4 6.87 -19.15 13.81
C ASP A 4 7.46 -17.86 14.40
N SER A 5 7.50 -17.76 15.73
CA SER A 5 7.91 -16.56 16.46
C SER A 5 9.37 -16.19 16.21
N ASP A 6 10.25 -17.16 15.95
CA ASP A 6 11.66 -16.89 15.75
C ASP A 6 11.90 -16.40 14.33
N LYS A 7 11.13 -16.92 13.36
CA LYS A 7 11.11 -16.39 11.99
C LYS A 7 10.48 -15.00 11.94
N SER A 8 9.45 -14.72 12.74
CA SER A 8 8.85 -13.38 12.79
C SER A 8 9.78 -12.37 13.45
N ILE A 9 10.52 -12.75 14.49
CA ILE A 9 11.55 -11.89 15.12
C ILE A 9 12.70 -11.61 14.15
N ALA A 10 13.19 -12.60 13.42
CA ALA A 10 14.24 -12.40 12.40
C ALA A 10 13.74 -11.54 11.22
N LEU A 11 12.50 -11.74 10.78
CA LEU A 11 11.88 -10.90 9.76
C LEU A 11 11.72 -9.46 10.27
N ASN A 12 11.22 -9.27 11.49
CA ASN A 12 11.06 -7.97 12.13
C ASN A 12 12.41 -7.25 12.29
N SER A 13 13.46 -7.97 12.68
CA SER A 13 14.82 -7.42 12.77
C SER A 13 15.40 -7.00 11.41
N ALA A 14 15.06 -7.70 10.33
CA ALA A 14 15.44 -7.33 8.96
C ALA A 14 14.57 -6.18 8.38
N ILE A 15 13.39 -5.96 8.96
CA ILE A 15 12.45 -4.89 8.60
C ILE A 15 12.83 -3.56 9.26
N THR A 16 13.46 -3.57 10.45
CA THR A 16 13.82 -2.37 11.23
C THR A 16 15.26 -1.87 10.97
N ASP A 17 15.68 -1.83 9.71
CA ASP A 17 17.01 -1.39 9.24
C ASP A 17 17.23 0.15 9.31
N GLY A 18 16.58 0.82 10.28
CA GLY A 18 16.76 2.25 10.55
C GLY A 18 15.88 3.20 9.73
N TYR A 19 14.93 2.68 8.94
CA TYR A 19 13.96 3.49 8.20
C TYR A 19 12.75 3.85 9.07
N ALA A 20 12.19 5.05 8.87
CA ALA A 20 10.99 5.51 9.57
C ALA A 20 9.74 4.70 9.18
N ALA A 21 9.70 4.18 7.95
CA ALA A 21 8.59 3.38 7.46
C ALA A 21 9.07 2.34 6.44
N TYR A 22 8.30 1.26 6.33
CA TYR A 22 8.48 0.25 5.29
C TYR A 22 7.20 0.07 4.50
N PHE A 23 7.38 -0.29 3.23
CA PHE A 23 6.35 -0.35 2.23
C PHE A 23 6.41 -1.70 1.53
N PHE A 24 5.25 -2.28 1.25
CA PHE A 24 5.10 -3.36 0.29
C PHE A 24 4.21 -2.86 -0.84
N TRP A 25 4.63 -3.05 -2.08
CA TRP A 25 3.77 -2.80 -3.23
C TRP A 25 2.59 -3.75 -3.19
N VAL A 26 1.38 -3.22 -3.37
CA VAL A 26 0.17 -4.02 -3.46
C VAL A 26 -0.45 -3.76 -4.82
N ASN A 27 -1.13 -4.77 -5.37
CA ASN A 27 -1.82 -4.63 -6.64
C ASN A 27 -2.82 -3.47 -6.60
N GLY A 28 -2.88 -2.66 -7.67
CA GLY A 28 -3.78 -1.52 -7.75
C GLY A 28 -3.21 -0.41 -8.60
N ASP A 29 -3.77 -0.24 -9.81
CA ASP A 29 -3.44 0.85 -10.72
C ASP A 29 -4.56 1.87 -10.71
N ARG A 30 -4.23 3.15 -10.48
CA ARG A 30 -5.22 4.23 -10.51
C ARG A 30 -5.86 4.30 -11.89
N LYS A 31 -7.18 4.25 -11.94
CA LYS A 31 -7.95 4.34 -13.18
C LYS A 31 -7.65 5.68 -13.85
N SER A 32 -7.52 5.68 -15.18
CA SER A 32 -7.35 6.92 -15.96
C SER A 32 -8.50 7.92 -15.76
N THR A 33 -9.69 7.44 -15.40
CA THR A 33 -10.86 8.27 -15.05
C THR A 33 -10.76 8.93 -13.67
N CYS A 34 -9.82 8.50 -12.83
CA CYS A 34 -9.59 8.96 -11.46
C CYS A 34 -8.15 9.47 -11.27
N MET A 35 -7.56 10.09 -12.29
CA MET A 35 -6.26 10.79 -12.23
C MET A 35 -6.45 12.31 -12.11
N PRO A 36 -5.51 13.06 -11.49
CA PRO A 36 -5.55 14.53 -11.51
C PRO A 36 -5.69 15.09 -12.94
N THR A 37 -6.45 16.16 -13.18
CA THR A 37 -7.09 17.11 -12.25
C THR A 37 -8.49 16.74 -11.76
N LYS A 38 -8.89 15.47 -11.87
CA LYS A 38 -10.21 14.99 -11.40
C LYS A 38 -10.36 15.18 -9.88
N LYS A 39 -11.60 15.25 -9.42
CA LYS A 39 -11.95 15.38 -7.99
C LYS A 39 -12.58 14.09 -7.46
N LYS A 40 -12.55 13.91 -6.14
CA LYS A 40 -13.24 12.81 -5.47
C LYS A 40 -14.73 12.80 -5.84
N SER A 41 -15.25 11.60 -6.10
CA SER A 41 -16.65 11.34 -6.42
C SER A 41 -17.01 9.92 -6.03
N ALA A 42 -18.27 9.50 -6.17
CA ALA A 42 -18.67 8.12 -5.83
C ALA A 42 -17.85 7.04 -6.60
N SER A 43 -17.47 7.32 -7.85
CA SER A 43 -16.66 6.42 -8.68
C SER A 43 -15.14 6.61 -8.52
N CYS A 44 -14.71 7.69 -7.86
CA CYS A 44 -13.32 8.01 -7.58
C CYS A 44 -13.18 8.41 -6.10
N ASN A 45 -13.41 7.44 -5.20
CA ASN A 45 -13.15 7.57 -3.78
C ASN A 45 -12.74 6.19 -3.22
N GLY A 46 -11.67 6.13 -2.43
CA GLY A 46 -11.22 4.87 -1.85
C GLY A 46 -10.74 3.88 -2.90
N THR A 47 -11.10 2.61 -2.74
CA THR A 47 -10.75 1.53 -3.68
C THR A 47 -11.38 1.71 -5.06
N ASN A 48 -12.46 2.50 -5.19
CA ASN A 48 -13.10 2.76 -6.47
C ASN A 48 -12.19 3.53 -7.44
N GLU A 49 -11.14 4.19 -6.95
CA GLU A 49 -10.16 4.90 -7.77
C GLU A 49 -9.24 3.96 -8.56
N PHE A 50 -9.17 2.68 -8.21
CA PHE A 50 -8.15 1.75 -8.69
C PHE A 50 -8.74 0.52 -9.39
N SER A 51 -8.00 0.00 -10.37
CA SER A 51 -8.22 -1.30 -11.00
C SER A 51 -7.25 -2.32 -10.42
N PHE A 52 -7.73 -3.54 -10.21
CA PHE A 52 -6.97 -4.64 -9.63
C PHE A 52 -6.87 -5.79 -10.65
N SER A 53 -5.66 -6.25 -10.90
CA SER A 53 -5.41 -7.49 -11.66
C SER A 53 -5.29 -8.71 -10.75
N ASP A 54 -5.05 -8.53 -9.45
CA ASP A 54 -5.15 -9.60 -8.46
C ASP A 54 -6.64 -9.90 -8.21
N PRO A 55 -7.14 -11.09 -8.58
CA PRO A 55 -8.55 -11.41 -8.45
C PRO A 55 -9.01 -11.43 -6.98
N THR A 56 -8.11 -11.72 -6.04
CA THR A 56 -8.44 -11.75 -4.60
C THR A 56 -8.72 -10.36 -4.04
N LEU A 57 -8.23 -9.32 -4.71
CA LEU A 57 -8.45 -7.91 -4.36
C LEU A 57 -9.58 -7.26 -5.20
N SER A 58 -10.08 -7.97 -6.21
CA SER A 58 -11.20 -7.51 -7.04
C SER A 58 -12.59 -7.77 -6.44
N SER A 59 -12.67 -8.61 -5.39
CA SER A 59 -13.94 -9.02 -4.77
C SER A 59 -14.30 -8.19 -3.52
N ASN A 60 -15.60 -7.98 -3.27
CA ASN A 60 -16.13 -7.25 -2.11
C ASN A 60 -16.51 -8.23 -0.97
N PRO A 61 -16.08 -8.05 0.28
CA PRO A 61 -15.22 -6.97 0.79
C PRO A 61 -13.76 -7.11 0.36
N GLN A 62 -13.18 -5.98 -0.07
CA GLN A 62 -11.74 -5.87 -0.24
C GLN A 62 -11.06 -5.90 1.12
N GLY A 63 -9.94 -6.63 1.24
CA GLY A 63 -9.11 -6.66 2.45
C GLY A 63 -8.33 -5.37 2.73
N TYR A 64 -8.63 -4.27 2.04
CA TYR A 64 -7.92 -3.01 2.18
C TYR A 64 -8.39 -2.22 3.39
N VAL A 65 -7.44 -1.95 4.29
CA VAL A 65 -7.59 -0.99 5.38
C VAL A 65 -6.74 0.23 5.03
N TRP A 66 -7.38 1.30 4.55
CA TRP A 66 -6.70 2.54 4.22
C TRP A 66 -6.14 3.21 5.47
N LEU A 67 -4.99 3.86 5.33
CA LEU A 67 -4.54 4.82 6.33
C LEU A 67 -5.53 5.99 6.40
N HIS A 68 -5.51 6.70 7.52
CA HIS A 68 -6.35 7.88 7.71
C HIS A 68 -6.15 8.87 6.55
N LEU A 69 -7.26 9.30 5.94
CA LEU A 69 -7.36 10.21 4.79
C LEU A 69 -6.91 9.66 3.42
N GLN A 70 -6.51 8.40 3.34
CA GLN A 70 -6.13 7.77 2.07
C GLN A 70 -7.31 7.14 1.32
N PRO A 71 -7.25 7.03 -0.03
CA PRO A 71 -6.26 7.63 -0.91
C PRO A 71 -6.43 9.16 -1.02
N ASP A 72 -5.33 9.85 -1.22
CA ASP A 72 -5.28 11.32 -1.22
C ASP A 72 -4.71 11.94 -2.50
N GLY A 73 -4.16 11.15 -3.43
CA GLY A 73 -3.51 11.67 -4.64
C GLY A 73 -4.40 12.48 -5.61
N LEU A 74 -5.73 12.45 -5.46
CA LEU A 74 -6.64 13.37 -6.14
C LEU A 74 -6.79 14.73 -5.44
N GLU A 75 -6.66 14.74 -4.11
CA GLU A 75 -6.82 15.92 -3.26
C GLU A 75 -5.49 16.65 -3.08
N TYR A 76 -4.40 15.91 -2.97
CA TYR A 76 -3.02 16.39 -2.83
C TYR A 76 -2.13 15.78 -3.93
N PRO A 77 -2.28 16.22 -5.20
CA PRO A 77 -1.56 15.64 -6.32
C PRO A 77 -0.05 15.86 -6.19
N THR A 78 0.70 14.78 -6.40
CA THR A 78 2.17 14.75 -6.38
C THR A 78 2.75 14.68 -7.80
N THR A 79 4.05 14.96 -7.93
CA THR A 79 4.80 14.73 -9.17
C THR A 79 6.03 13.88 -8.84
N PRO A 80 6.13 12.63 -9.34
CA PRO A 80 5.16 11.94 -10.20
C PRO A 80 3.90 11.49 -9.43
N PRO A 81 2.73 11.38 -10.09
CA PRO A 81 1.45 11.17 -9.42
C PRO A 81 1.36 9.82 -8.68
N ALA A 82 0.59 9.82 -7.59
CA ALA A 82 0.33 8.67 -6.74
C ALA A 82 -0.67 7.68 -7.38
N ASN A 83 -0.18 6.95 -8.40
CA ASN A 83 -1.02 6.08 -9.23
C ASN A 83 -0.97 4.60 -8.83
N CYS A 84 -0.15 4.21 -7.85
CA CYS A 84 0.01 2.83 -7.40
C CYS A 84 -0.36 2.69 -5.92
N LEU A 85 -0.57 1.47 -5.44
CA LEU A 85 -0.89 1.20 -4.03
C LEU A 85 0.28 0.56 -3.28
N SER A 86 0.38 0.89 -2.01
CA SER A 86 1.34 0.30 -1.09
C SER A 86 0.72 0.02 0.27
N LEU A 87 1.11 -1.08 0.90
CA LEU A 87 0.94 -1.28 2.33
C LEU A 87 2.09 -0.59 3.03
N LYS A 88 1.80 0.51 3.71
CA LYS A 88 2.76 1.31 4.46
C LYS A 88 2.62 0.98 5.94
N CYS A 89 3.75 0.74 6.58
CA CYS A 89 3.85 0.51 8.00
C CYS A 89 4.86 1.49 8.61
N ASN A 90 4.40 2.26 9.60
CA ASN A 90 5.24 3.19 10.34
C ASN A 90 5.94 2.47 11.49
N SER A 91 7.27 2.56 11.52
CA SER A 91 8.09 1.88 12.52
C SER A 91 7.91 2.44 13.94
N THR A 92 7.55 3.72 14.08
CA THR A 92 7.47 4.43 15.36
C THR A 92 6.11 4.29 16.04
N ILE A 93 5.02 4.35 15.27
CA ILE A 93 3.66 4.33 15.81
C ILE A 93 2.94 2.98 15.64
N ALA A 94 3.65 1.96 15.16
CA ALA A 94 3.13 0.60 14.93
C ALA A 94 1.79 0.58 14.17
N SER A 95 1.62 1.49 13.21
CA SER A 95 0.42 1.56 12.37
C SER A 95 0.73 1.11 10.96
N CYS A 96 -0.15 0.30 10.39
CA CYS A 96 -0.06 -0.19 9.03
C CYS A 96 -1.38 0.05 8.29
N GLY A 97 -1.31 0.41 7.01
CA GLY A 97 -2.47 0.56 6.16
C GLY A 97 -2.10 0.86 4.72
N ILE A 98 -3.11 0.93 3.86
CA ILE A 98 -2.94 1.23 2.44
C ILE A 98 -2.75 2.73 2.23
N ASP A 99 -1.79 3.06 1.37
CA ASP A 99 -1.40 4.41 0.94
C ASP A 99 -1.33 4.39 -0.60
N ASP A 100 -1.88 5.41 -1.28
CA ASP A 100 -1.55 5.61 -2.68
C ASP A 100 -0.19 6.29 -2.81
N PHE A 101 0.60 5.83 -3.77
CA PHE A 101 1.99 6.23 -3.87
C PHE A 101 2.45 6.25 -5.33
N SER A 102 3.49 7.02 -5.57
CA SER A 102 4.04 7.17 -6.91
C SER A 102 4.71 5.87 -7.36
N CYS A 103 4.26 5.31 -8.48
CA CYS A 103 4.70 4.01 -9.02
C CYS A 103 6.21 3.91 -9.30
N VAL A 104 6.87 5.05 -9.48
CA VAL A 104 8.29 5.12 -9.86
C VAL A 104 9.20 5.51 -8.69
N THR A 105 8.66 5.62 -7.48
CA THR A 105 9.47 5.98 -6.31
C THR A 105 10.29 4.78 -5.83
N SER A 106 11.54 5.05 -5.49
CA SER A 106 12.47 4.10 -4.88
C SER A 106 12.63 4.35 -3.37
N SER A 107 13.17 3.35 -2.66
CA SER A 107 13.52 3.48 -1.25
C SER A 107 14.46 4.66 -0.99
N GLN A 108 14.24 5.38 0.11
CA GLN A 108 15.05 6.52 0.53
C GLN A 108 15.71 6.21 1.88
N THR A 109 17.04 6.23 1.94
CA THR A 109 17.82 5.95 3.16
C THR A 109 17.74 7.08 4.19
N GLY A 110 17.96 6.75 5.47
CA GLY A 110 18.08 7.70 6.57
C GLY A 110 16.97 7.54 7.62
N SER A 111 17.12 8.20 8.77
CA SER A 111 16.21 8.03 9.92
C SER A 111 14.77 8.52 9.67
N SER A 112 14.56 9.35 8.65
CA SER A 112 13.24 9.76 8.14
C SER A 112 12.88 9.09 6.81
N GLY A 113 13.77 8.22 6.32
CA GLY A 113 13.64 7.53 5.06
C GLY A 113 12.60 6.40 5.12
N PHE A 114 12.27 5.86 3.95
CA PHE A 114 11.41 4.70 3.84
C PHE A 114 11.98 3.63 2.90
N CYS A 115 11.57 2.38 3.11
CA CYS A 115 12.07 1.24 2.34
C CYS A 115 10.93 0.43 1.72
N PHE A 116 10.94 0.25 0.40
CA PHE A 116 10.13 -0.76 -0.27
C PHE A 116 10.79 -2.13 -0.10
N LYS A 117 10.12 -3.01 0.65
CA LYS A 117 10.63 -4.34 1.04
C LYS A 117 10.23 -5.45 0.05
N GLY A 118 9.27 -5.18 -0.83
CA GLY A 118 8.84 -6.13 -1.85
C GLY A 118 7.40 -5.89 -2.31
N TYR A 119 6.76 -6.96 -2.78
CA TYR A 119 5.38 -6.98 -3.26
C TYR A 119 4.55 -7.94 -2.40
N ALA A 120 3.32 -7.55 -2.06
CA ALA A 120 2.34 -8.39 -1.41
C ALA A 120 1.29 -8.85 -2.44
N CYS A 121 1.07 -10.16 -2.52
CA CYS A 121 0.11 -10.79 -3.42
C CYS A 121 -0.90 -11.61 -2.61
N GLY A 122 -2.17 -11.60 -3.02
CA GLY A 122 -3.18 -12.45 -2.41
C GLY A 122 -3.08 -13.90 -2.90
N LEU A 123 -3.53 -14.83 -2.06
CA LEU A 123 -3.69 -16.24 -2.41
C LEU A 123 -5.15 -16.63 -2.18
N PRO A 124 -5.81 -17.31 -3.14
CA PRO A 124 -7.13 -17.86 -2.91
C PRO A 124 -7.06 -18.88 -1.77
N LEU A 125 -7.90 -18.73 -0.77
CA LEU A 125 -8.06 -19.71 0.29
C LEU A 125 -8.75 -20.95 -0.31
N GLN A 126 -7.96 -21.96 -0.68
CA GLN A 126 -8.49 -23.31 -0.87
C GLN A 126 -8.82 -23.87 0.51
N LEU A 127 -10.06 -23.64 0.95
CA LEU A 127 -10.63 -24.39 2.05
C LEU A 127 -10.86 -25.83 1.53
N PHE A 128 -10.22 -26.79 2.18
CA PHE A 128 -10.41 -28.23 1.95
C PHE A 128 -11.86 -28.65 2.21
#